data_AF-K1V378-F1
#
_entry.id   AF-K1V378-F1
#
_cell.length_a   1.000
_cell.length_b   1.000
_cell.length_c   1.000
_cell.angle_alpha   90.00
_cell.angle_beta   90.00
_cell.angle_gamma   90.00
#
_symmetry.space_group_name_H-M   'P 1'
#
loop_
_entity.id
_entity.type
_entity.pdbx_description
1 polymer ?
#
loop_
_entity_poly.entity_id
_entity_poly.type
_entity_poly.pdbx_seq_one_letter_code
_entity_poly.pdbx_strand_id
1 'polypeptide(L)' 'MRPAPIRIRVRCSKGTYIRSLAREIGQALGSGAHLTSLCRTRSGGFRLDAAHELNFFLEKLQKAETK' A
#
# COMPACT_ATOMS: atom_id res chain seq x y z
N MET A 1 13.51 12.44 20.62
CA MET A 1 13.76 11.06 20.16
C MET A 1 12.50 10.56 19.46
N ARG A 2 12.52 10.29 18.15
CA ARG A 2 11.36 9.76 17.41
C ARG A 2 11.39 8.24 17.51
N PRO A 3 10.32 7.57 17.99
CA PRO A 3 10.30 6.11 18.06
C PRO A 3 10.45 5.49 16.67
N ALA A 4 11.06 4.31 16.60
CA ALA A 4 11.23 3.59 15.35
C ALA A 4 9.84 3.22 14.76
N PRO A 5 9.64 3.35 13.44
CA PRO A 5 8.38 2.96 12.82
C PRO A 5 8.19 1.43 12.84
N ILE A 6 6.97 1.00 13.13
CA ILE A 6 6.59 -0.42 13.04
C ILE A 6 6.07 -0.69 11.63
N ARG A 7 6.55 -1.78 11.01
CA ARG A 7 6.07 -2.26 9.71
C ARG A 7 5.31 -3.56 9.90
N ILE A 8 4.08 -3.58 9.40
CA ILE A 8 3.21 -4.77 9.42
C ILE A 8 2.75 -5.12 8.00
N ARG A 9 2.44 -6.39 7.77
CA ARG A 9 1.77 -6.87 6.56
C ARG A 9 0.36 -7.28 6.93
N VAL A 10 -0.63 -6.76 6.22
CA VAL A 10 -2.05 -7.01 6.50
C VAL A 10 -2.70 -7.71 5.31
N ARG A 11 -3.36 -8.84 5.57
CA ARG A 11 -4.33 -9.44 4.64
C ARG A 11 -5.73 -9.13 5.18
N CYS A 12 -6.53 -8.43 4.39
CA CYS A 12 -7.88 -8.04 4.79
C CYS A 12 -8.88 -8.24 3.65
N SER A 13 -10.17 -8.21 3.99
CA SER A 13 -11.26 -8.18 3.01
C SER A 13 -11.45 -6.75 2.44
N LYS A 14 -12.40 -6.60 1.52
CA LYS A 14 -12.79 -5.28 1.00
C LYS A 14 -13.35 -4.40 2.13
N GLY A 15 -13.09 -3.09 2.06
CA GLY A 15 -13.63 -2.12 3.01
C GLY A 15 -12.84 -1.93 4.30
N THR A 16 -11.77 -2.69 4.55
CA THR A 16 -10.92 -2.48 5.72
C THR A 16 -10.16 -1.16 5.63
N TYR A 17 -10.30 -0.32 6.65
CA TYR A 17 -9.63 0.97 6.72
C TYR A 17 -8.32 0.86 7.50
N ILE A 18 -7.19 0.71 6.79
CA ILE A 18 -5.87 0.50 7.39
C ILE A 18 -5.48 1.64 8.36
N ARG A 19 -5.98 2.85 8.16
CA ARG A 19 -5.76 3.98 9.08
C ARG A 19 -6.43 3.77 10.43
N SER A 20 -7.64 3.21 10.47
CA SER A 20 -8.33 2.88 11.73
C SER A 20 -7.60 1.75 12.44
N LEU A 21 -7.18 0.73 11.69
CA LEU A 21 -6.39 -0.39 12.23
C LEU A 21 -5.09 0.11 12.89
N ALA A 22 -4.38 1.06 12.28
CA ALA A 22 -3.19 1.65 12.89
C ALA A 22 -3.49 2.30 14.25
N ARG A 23 -4.60 3.06 14.35
CA ARG A 23 -5.04 3.67 15.60
C ARG A 23 -5.38 2.63 16.67
N GLU A 24 -6.13 1.60 16.29
CA GLU A 24 -6.53 0.49 17.18
C GLU A 24 -5.32 -0.28 17.71
N ILE A 25 -4.31 -0.54 16.86
CA ILE A 25 -3.04 -1.15 17.28
C ILE A 25 -2.33 -0.24 18.29
N GLY A 26 -2.27 1.07 18.05
CA GLY A 26 -1.70 2.02 19.00
C GLY A 26 -2.38 1.96 20.36
N GLN A 27 -3.71 2.01 20.36
CA GLN A 27 -4.54 1.93 21.58
C GLN A 27 -4.31 0.62 22.34
N ALA A 28 -4.29 -0.51 21.64
CA ALA A 28 -4.05 -1.83 22.24
C ALA A 28 -2.64 -1.94 22.88
N LEU A 29 -1.67 -1.20 22.35
CA LEU A 29 -0.31 -1.11 22.90
C LEU A 29 -0.17 -0.07 24.04
N GLY A 30 -1.26 0.59 24.45
CA GLY A 30 -1.23 1.64 25.47
C GLY A 30 -0.61 2.97 24.98
N SER A 31 -0.60 3.21 23.66
CA SER A 31 -0.03 4.41 23.05
C SER A 31 -0.96 4.99 21.95
N GLY A 32 -0.46 5.96 21.20
CA GLY A 32 -1.08 6.46 19.98
C GLY A 32 -0.28 6.02 18.75
N ALA A 33 -0.96 5.66 17.67
CA ALA A 33 -0.32 5.34 16.40
C ALA A 33 -1.10 5.92 15.22
N HIS A 34 -0.37 6.26 14.16
CA HIS A 34 -0.91 6.75 12.90
C HIS A 34 -0.15 6.13 11.73
N LEU A 35 -0.83 5.99 10.60
CA LEU A 35 -0.24 5.43 9.39
C LEU A 35 0.68 6.46 8.73
N THR A 36 1.96 6.10 8.53
CA THR A 36 2.96 6.96 7.88
C THR A 36 3.22 6.58 6.42
N SER A 37 3.08 5.30 6.08
CA SER A 37 3.26 4.79 4.72
C SER A 37 2.36 3.57 4.51
N LEU A 38 1.83 3.42 3.29
CA LEU A 38 1.01 2.29 2.90
C LEU A 38 1.34 1.89 1.47
N CYS A 39 1.62 0.61 1.27
CA CYS A 39 1.76 0.01 -0.05
C CYS A 39 0.77 -1.15 -0.17
N ARG A 40 -0.11 -1.09 -1.16
CA ARG A 40 -1.05 -2.18 -1.44
C ARG A 40 -0.36 -3.20 -2.36
N THR A 41 0.02 -4.34 -1.80
CA THR A 41 0.73 -5.39 -2.55
C THR A 41 -0.19 -6.31 -3.37
N ARG A 42 -1.49 -6.30 -3.08
CA ARG A 42 -2.48 -7.16 -3.74
C ARG A 42 -3.87 -6.51 -3.75
N SER A 43 -4.62 -6.71 -4.84
CA SER A 43 -6.04 -6.40 -4.93
C SER A 43 -6.75 -7.47 -5.77
N GLY A 44 -7.58 -8.32 -5.14
CA GLY A 44 -8.18 -9.46 -5.82
C GLY A 44 -7.12 -10.39 -6.43
N GLY A 45 -7.21 -10.59 -7.75
CA GLY A 45 -6.23 -11.34 -8.55
C GLY A 45 -4.96 -10.58 -8.91
N PHE A 46 -4.94 -9.25 -8.77
CA PHE A 46 -3.81 -8.41 -9.15
C PHE A 46 -2.77 -8.34 -8.04
N ARG A 47 -1.49 -8.41 -8.44
CA ARG A 47 -0.34 -8.34 -7.53
C ARG A 47 0.57 -7.20 -7.95
N LEU A 48 1.26 -6.61 -6.96
CA LEU A 48 2.19 -5.52 -7.20
C LEU A 48 3.39 -5.94 -8.07
N ASP A 49 3.85 -7.19 -7.96
CA ASP A 49 4.92 -7.71 -8.81
C ASP A 49 4.58 -7.76 -10.31
N ALA A 50 3.28 -7.77 -10.65
CA ALA A 50 2.79 -7.68 -12.02
C ALA A 50 2.32 -6.26 -12.40
N ALA A 51 2.53 -5.26 -11.53
CA ALA A 51 2.18 -3.88 -11.83
C ALA A 51 3.25 -3.21 -12.69
N HIS A 52 2.82 -2.41 -13.64
CA HIS A 52 3.70 -1.57 -14.44
C HIS A 52 3.71 -0.14 -13.89
N GLU A 53 4.91 0.45 -13.83
CA GLU A 53 5.06 1.88 -13.60
C GLU A 53 4.45 2.69 -14.73
N LEU A 54 3.94 3.89 -14.43
CA LEU A 54 3.28 4.74 -15.41
C LEU A 54 4.19 5.05 -16.61
N ASN A 55 5.45 5.38 -16.36
CA ASN A 55 6.41 5.72 -17.43
C ASN A 55 6.61 4.54 -18.40
N PHE A 56 6.75 3.32 -17.86
CA PHE A 56 6.89 2.12 -18.69
C PHE A 56 5.66 1.92 -19.59
N PHE A 57 4.46 2.17 -19.07
CA PHE A 57 3.23 2.07 -19.84
C PHE A 57 3.16 3.13 -20.96
N LEU A 58 3.51 4.39 -20.65
CA LEU A 58 3.51 5.49 -21.63
C LEU A 58 4.48 5.24 -22.79
N GLU A 59 5.69 4.75 -22.50
CA GLU A 59 6.66 4.38 -23.55
C GLU A 59 6.14 3.28 -24.47
N LYS A 60 5.40 2.32 -23.91
CA LYS A 60 4.80 1.21 -24.70
C LYS A 60 3.65 1.70 -25.58
N LEU A 61 2.83 2.62 -25.09
CA LEU A 61 1.74 3.22 -25.88
C LEU A 61 2.27 3.98 -27.10
N GLN A 62 3.27 4.85 -26.93
CA GLN A 62 3.86 5.62 -28.03
C GLN A 62 4.43 4.73 -29.14
N LYS A 63 5.10 3.63 -28.75
CA LYS A 63 5.63 2.64 -29.71
C LYS A 63 4.54 1.86 -30.44
N ALA A 64 3.34 1.73 -29.87
CA ALA A 64 2.21 1.06 -30.48
C ALA A 64 1.46 1.96 -31.47
N GLU A 65 1.41 3.27 -31.22
CA GLU A 65 0.75 4.26 -32.11
C GLU A 65 1.61 4.66 -33.32
N THR A 66 2.93 4.47 -33.25
CA THR A 66 3.86 4.81 -34.35
C THR A 66 4.00 3.67 -35.38
N LYS A 67 3.13 2.65 -35.33
CA LYS A 67 3.12 1.52 -36.25
C LYS A 67 1.80 1.42 -37.01
#